data_AF-A0A7Z9GVE3-F1
#
_entry.id   AF-A0A7Z9GVE3-F1
#
_cell.length_a   1.000
_cell.length_b   1.000
_cell.length_c   1.000
_cell.angle_alpha   90.00
_cell.angle_beta   90.00
_cell.angle_gamma   90.00
#
_symmetry.space_group_name_H-M   'P 1'
#
loop_
_entity.id
_entity.type
_entity.pdbx_description
1 polymer ?
#
loop_
_entity_poly.entity_id
_entity_poly.type
_entity_poly.pdbx_seq_one_letter_code
_entity_poly.pdbx_strand_id
1 'polypeptide(L)'
;ACLILFAVVIVIVCWRGGAELTGPAEPTEGYKAARPEWYFLFLFQALKLFHNEFIGAIVVPGLVFLVLVMMPLLARHKLGHAFNVIFLVLLFGTVALLTYQALQQDYYARWYPNDADKKKVATSQEFLNAKAQAHHDYERIKELIEYQGIPLEGPNKLLREDPEIMGPRLFARSCASCHSHVGDDGSSIPGPVPAKADADGKVAPNGAPNLYGFASRKWIEDLLTPEKIASPDYFGNTAHGQKDENGEYDSAGMVAFVHDNLADLSAEEKQNLIRVAAALSAEAGLIRQAKQDQELPLISAGRKLLTEEMGCTDCHKFGAVGDLGAAPDLTGYGSTEWLRAMIKDPEHERLYGYEEGANDRMPAFSTPEAQLLTDHEIEMLVRWLRQDDRDLKAKLQHRQKAQAASSP
;
A
#
# COMPACT_ATOMS: atom_id res chain seq x y z
N ALA A 1 9.43 -43.10 -29.00
CA ALA A 1 8.49 -42.59 -27.97
C ALA A 1 9.18 -41.65 -26.98
N CYS A 2 10.13 -42.11 -26.16
CA CYS A 2 10.78 -41.27 -25.13
C CYS A 2 11.50 -40.03 -25.69
N LEU A 3 12.20 -40.16 -26.82
CA LEU A 3 12.92 -39.05 -27.46
C LEU A 3 11.97 -37.98 -28.02
N ILE A 4 10.82 -38.40 -28.56
CA ILE A 4 9.76 -37.50 -29.03
C ILE A 4 9.13 -36.77 -27.85
N LEU A 5 8.84 -37.49 -26.76
CA LEU A 5 8.26 -36.89 -25.56
C LEU A 5 9.23 -35.90 -24.91
N PHE A 6 10.52 -36.22 -24.87
CA PHE A 6 11.57 -35.31 -24.39
C PHE A 6 11.70 -34.06 -25.28
N ALA A 7 11.70 -34.22 -26.60
CA ALA A 7 11.72 -33.10 -27.54
C ALA A 7 10.50 -32.19 -27.37
N VAL A 8 9.30 -32.76 -27.20
CA VAL A 8 8.07 -32.01 -26.93
C VAL A 8 8.19 -31.20 -25.64
N VAL A 9 8.70 -31.81 -24.56
CA VAL A 9 8.92 -31.11 -23.28
C VAL A 9 9.91 -29.95 -23.46
N ILE A 10 11.04 -30.14 -24.15
CA ILE A 10 12.00 -29.05 -24.42
C ILE A 10 11.34 -27.92 -25.21
N VAL A 11 10.60 -28.24 -26.28
CA VAL A 11 9.92 -27.23 -27.08
C VAL A 11 8.92 -26.43 -26.22
N ILE A 12 8.13 -27.10 -25.38
CA ILE A 12 7.19 -26.43 -24.46
C ILE A 12 7.92 -25.53 -23.47
N VAL A 13 9.03 -26.00 -22.88
CA VAL A 13 9.83 -25.24 -21.91
C VAL A 13 10.46 -24.01 -22.56
N CYS A 14 11.09 -24.15 -23.73
CA CYS A 14 11.65 -23.03 -24.47
C CYS A 14 10.57 -22.04 -24.92
N TRP A 15 9.40 -22.53 -25.34
CA TRP A 15 8.29 -21.69 -25.77
C TRP A 15 7.63 -20.93 -24.62
N ARG A 16 7.54 -21.54 -23.43
CA ARG A 16 6.99 -20.89 -22.22
C ARG A 16 7.99 -20.08 -21.41
N GLY A 17 9.28 -20.10 -21.78
CA GLY A 17 10.32 -19.33 -21.08
C GLY A 17 10.82 -19.97 -19.78
N GLY A 18 10.62 -21.27 -19.57
CA GLY A 18 11.09 -21.99 -18.38
C GLY A 18 10.10 -21.98 -17.21
N ALA A 19 10.62 -22.16 -16.00
CA ALA A 19 9.83 -22.08 -14.77
C ALA A 19 9.47 -20.61 -14.49
N GLU A 20 8.24 -20.36 -14.04
CA GLU A 20 7.80 -19.01 -13.67
C GLU A 20 8.61 -18.53 -12.46
N LEU A 21 9.48 -17.53 -12.67
CA LEU A 21 10.13 -16.81 -11.59
C LEU A 21 9.15 -15.76 -11.08
N THR A 22 8.61 -15.98 -9.89
CA THR A 22 7.80 -15.00 -9.17
C THR A 22 8.70 -14.10 -8.31
N GLY A 23 8.16 -13.00 -7.80
CA GLY A 23 8.88 -12.12 -6.88
C GLY A 23 9.41 -12.90 -5.66
N PRO A 24 10.58 -12.51 -5.11
CA PRO A 24 11.15 -13.16 -3.94
C PRO A 24 10.21 -13.04 -2.74
N ALA A 25 10.22 -14.04 -1.86
CA ALA A 25 9.49 -13.96 -0.60
C ALA A 25 10.11 -12.90 0.32
N GLU A 26 9.26 -12.10 0.96
CA GLU A 26 9.65 -11.11 1.98
C GLU A 26 9.80 -11.82 3.35
N PRO A 27 11.00 -11.83 3.98
CA PRO A 27 11.20 -12.53 5.25
C PRO A 27 10.37 -11.99 6.42
N THR A 28 9.91 -10.75 6.36
CA THR A 28 9.10 -10.13 7.42
C THR A 28 7.60 -10.44 7.32
N GLU A 29 7.16 -11.09 6.25
CA GLU A 29 5.76 -11.45 6.01
C GLU A 29 5.61 -12.96 5.80
N GLY A 30 4.49 -13.54 6.27
CA GLY A 30 4.18 -14.93 5.98
C GLY A 30 3.87 -15.11 4.48
N TYR A 31 4.64 -15.94 3.77
CA TYR A 31 4.40 -16.18 2.34
C TYR A 31 3.15 -17.08 2.12
N LYS A 32 1.97 -16.45 2.07
CA LYS A 32 0.67 -17.15 1.92
C LYS A 32 0.52 -17.86 0.57
N ALA A 33 1.24 -17.40 -0.46
CA ALA A 33 1.32 -18.03 -1.77
C ALA A 33 2.30 -19.22 -1.84
N ALA A 34 2.91 -19.63 -0.72
CA ALA A 34 3.79 -20.80 -0.69
C ALA A 34 3.04 -22.07 -1.09
N ARG A 35 3.19 -22.47 -2.35
CA ARG A 35 2.73 -23.75 -2.90
C ARG A 35 3.87 -24.34 -3.72
N PRO A 36 4.09 -25.66 -3.65
CA PRO A 36 5.03 -26.26 -4.56
C PRO A 36 4.46 -26.26 -5.98
N GLU A 37 5.31 -26.58 -6.95
CA GLU A 37 4.91 -26.75 -8.33
C GLU A 37 3.76 -27.76 -8.50
N TRP A 38 3.03 -27.62 -9.61
CA TRP A 38 1.80 -28.40 -9.88
C TRP A 38 1.97 -29.91 -9.71
N TYR A 39 3.15 -30.46 -10.03
CA TYR A 39 3.48 -31.87 -9.93
C TYR A 39 3.72 -32.37 -8.49
N PHE A 40 3.80 -31.48 -7.51
CA PHE A 40 3.91 -31.79 -6.08
C PHE A 40 2.68 -31.40 -5.26
N LEU A 41 1.64 -30.82 -5.88
CA LEU A 41 0.42 -30.43 -5.18
C LEU A 41 -0.28 -31.60 -4.49
N PHE A 42 -0.27 -32.79 -5.10
CA PHE A 42 -0.84 -33.98 -4.47
C PHE A 42 -0.14 -34.33 -3.16
N LEU A 43 1.19 -34.17 -3.11
CA LEU A 43 1.98 -34.46 -1.91
C LEU A 43 1.73 -33.39 -0.85
N PHE A 44 1.71 -32.12 -1.25
CA PHE A 44 1.31 -31.02 -0.36
C PHE A 44 -0.05 -31.26 0.29
N GLN A 45 -1.04 -31.70 -0.50
CA GLN A 45 -2.36 -32.02 0.02
C GLN A 45 -2.37 -33.30 0.87
N ALA A 46 -1.61 -34.33 0.49
CA ALA A 46 -1.48 -35.57 1.25
C ALA A 46 -0.89 -35.31 2.64
N LEU A 47 0.13 -34.45 2.75
CA LEU A 47 0.79 -34.14 4.02
C LEU A 47 -0.17 -33.54 5.06
N LYS A 48 -1.20 -32.80 4.62
CA LYS A 48 -2.25 -32.28 5.51
C LYS A 48 -3.13 -33.38 6.15
N LEU A 49 -3.14 -34.59 5.60
CA LEU A 49 -3.92 -35.73 6.12
C LEU A 49 -3.19 -36.46 7.25
N PHE A 50 -1.88 -36.25 7.41
CA PHE A 50 -1.07 -36.93 8.41
C PHE A 50 -0.76 -35.99 9.57
N HIS A 51 -0.98 -36.47 10.79
CA HIS A 51 -0.58 -35.74 12.01
C HIS A 51 0.95 -35.73 12.21
N ASN A 52 1.66 -36.70 11.63
CA ASN A 52 3.11 -36.83 11.70
C ASN A 52 3.71 -36.70 10.30
N GLU A 53 4.48 -35.63 10.08
CA GLU A 53 5.13 -35.32 8.80
C GLU A 53 6.07 -36.44 8.34
N PHE A 54 6.75 -37.14 9.25
CA PHE A 54 7.64 -38.26 8.90
C PHE A 54 6.88 -39.38 8.19
N ILE A 55 5.66 -39.70 8.66
CA ILE A 55 4.85 -40.76 8.07
C ILE A 55 4.40 -40.37 6.66
N GLY A 56 3.89 -39.14 6.51
CA GLY A 56 3.39 -38.64 5.23
C GLY A 56 4.50 -38.42 4.19
N ALA A 57 5.66 -37.91 4.60
CA ALA A 57 6.73 -37.52 3.70
C ALA A 57 7.72 -38.66 3.38
N ILE A 58 7.95 -39.60 4.31
CA ILE A 58 8.99 -40.63 4.15
C ILE A 58 8.37 -42.02 4.05
N VAL A 59 7.54 -42.43 5.02
CA VAL A 59 7.05 -43.81 5.11
C VAL A 59 6.10 -44.14 3.95
N VAL A 60 5.10 -43.30 3.69
CA VAL A 60 4.10 -43.55 2.64
C VAL A 60 4.75 -43.57 1.24
N PRO A 61 5.54 -42.56 0.82
CA PRO A 61 6.25 -42.63 -0.45
C PRO A 61 7.21 -43.82 -0.53
N GLY A 62 7.88 -44.17 0.57
CA GLY A 62 8.76 -45.34 0.64
C GLY A 62 8.03 -46.66 0.38
N LEU A 63 6.84 -46.84 0.93
CA LEU A 63 6.01 -48.03 0.68
C LEU A 63 5.50 -48.07 -0.76
N VAL A 64 5.04 -46.93 -1.31
CA VAL A 64 4.63 -46.85 -2.72
C VAL A 64 5.80 -47.21 -3.63
N PHE A 65 6.98 -46.64 -3.37
CA PHE A 65 8.19 -46.95 -4.13
C PHE A 65 8.57 -48.43 -4.04
N LEU A 66 8.48 -49.04 -2.85
CA LEU A 66 8.72 -50.47 -2.68
C LEU A 66 7.76 -51.33 -3.52
N VAL A 67 6.48 -50.98 -3.56
CA VAL A 67 5.51 -51.66 -4.44
C VAL A 67 5.90 -51.51 -5.90
N LEU A 68 6.30 -50.30 -6.34
CA LEU A 68 6.75 -50.04 -7.72
C LEU A 68 7.98 -50.89 -8.08
N VAL A 69 8.97 -51.01 -7.19
CA VAL A 69 10.16 -51.85 -7.40
C VAL A 69 9.80 -53.34 -7.48
N MET A 70 8.80 -53.78 -6.71
CA MET A 70 8.34 -55.17 -6.72
C MET A 70 7.44 -55.51 -7.91
N MET A 71 6.93 -54.52 -8.66
CA MET A 71 6.01 -54.75 -9.78
C MET A 71 6.51 -55.76 -10.83
N PRO A 72 7.77 -55.75 -11.30
CA PRO A 72 8.25 -56.71 -12.29
C PRO A 72 8.21 -58.17 -11.79
N LEU A 73 8.34 -58.38 -10.48
CA LEU A 73 8.24 -59.69 -9.85
C LEU A 73 6.79 -60.13 -9.71
N LEU A 74 5.92 -59.22 -9.26
CA LEU A 74 4.47 -59.47 -9.12
C LEU A 74 3.80 -59.72 -10.48
N ALA A 75 4.23 -59.02 -11.54
CA ALA A 75 3.67 -59.14 -12.88
C ALA A 75 3.89 -60.51 -13.54
N ARG A 76 4.74 -61.38 -12.97
CA ARG A 76 4.99 -62.75 -13.47
C ARG A 76 3.75 -63.65 -13.41
N HIS A 77 2.80 -63.32 -12.53
CA HIS A 77 1.54 -64.06 -12.39
C HIS A 77 0.36 -63.19 -12.84
N LYS A 78 -0.66 -63.79 -13.46
CA LYS A 78 -1.85 -63.06 -13.96
C LYS A 78 -2.53 -62.21 -12.89
N LEU A 79 -2.62 -62.73 -11.66
CA LEU A 79 -3.17 -62.00 -10.51
C LEU A 79 -2.30 -60.81 -10.10
N GLY A 80 -0.97 -60.97 -10.10
CA GLY A 80 -0.06 -59.88 -9.77
C GLY A 80 0.01 -58.81 -10.87
N HIS A 81 -0.16 -59.18 -12.14
CA HIS A 81 -0.38 -58.21 -13.21
C HIS A 81 -1.68 -57.40 -12.99
N ALA A 82 -2.79 -58.06 -12.69
CA ALA A 82 -4.05 -57.39 -12.38
C ALA A 82 -3.93 -56.46 -11.16
N PHE A 83 -3.23 -56.90 -10.10
CA PHE A 83 -2.91 -56.06 -8.94
C PHE A 83 -2.12 -54.81 -9.33
N ASN A 84 -1.05 -54.95 -10.12
CA ASN A 84 -0.24 -53.81 -10.55
C ASN A 84 -1.07 -52.77 -11.32
N VAL A 85 -1.96 -53.23 -12.21
CA VAL A 85 -2.84 -52.34 -12.98
C VAL A 85 -3.81 -51.60 -12.06
N ILE A 86 -4.49 -52.31 -11.15
CA ILE A 86 -5.42 -51.69 -10.19
C ILE A 86 -4.68 -50.71 -9.29
N PHE A 87 -3.51 -51.09 -8.77
CA PHE A 87 -2.69 -50.24 -7.93
C PHE A 87 -2.28 -48.95 -8.65
N LEU A 88 -1.83 -49.03 -9.90
CA LEU A 88 -1.46 -47.84 -10.69
C LEU A 88 -2.67 -46.94 -10.96
N VAL A 89 -3.82 -47.52 -11.32
CA VAL A 89 -5.06 -46.75 -11.55
C VAL A 89 -5.47 -46.01 -10.28
N LEU A 90 -5.45 -46.69 -9.12
CA LEU A 90 -5.76 -46.07 -7.83
C LEU A 90 -4.72 -45.02 -7.42
N LEU A 91 -3.44 -45.28 -7.64
CA LEU A 91 -2.36 -44.34 -7.34
C LEU A 91 -2.50 -43.05 -8.16
N PHE A 92 -2.63 -43.16 -9.49
CA PHE A 92 -2.84 -42.00 -10.36
C PHE A 92 -4.17 -41.30 -10.08
N GLY A 93 -5.24 -42.05 -9.81
CA GLY A 93 -6.53 -41.50 -9.38
C GLY A 93 -6.41 -40.69 -8.08
N THR A 94 -5.64 -41.19 -7.12
CA THR A 94 -5.36 -40.49 -5.84
C THR A 94 -4.54 -39.23 -6.07
N VAL A 95 -3.48 -39.30 -6.88
CA VAL A 95 -2.66 -38.13 -7.25
C VAL A 95 -3.51 -37.06 -7.92
N ALA A 96 -4.36 -37.44 -8.88
CA ALA A 96 -5.25 -36.52 -9.58
C ALA A 96 -6.30 -35.89 -8.64
N LEU A 97 -6.93 -36.70 -7.77
CA LEU A 97 -7.91 -36.23 -6.80
C LEU A 97 -7.31 -35.24 -5.79
N LEU A 98 -6.15 -35.56 -5.21
CA LEU A 98 -5.48 -34.69 -4.24
C LEU A 98 -4.98 -33.40 -4.89
N THR A 99 -4.48 -33.47 -6.13
CA THR A 99 -4.12 -32.28 -6.92
C THR A 99 -5.34 -31.40 -7.17
N TYR A 100 -6.47 -31.99 -7.54
CA TYR A 100 -7.73 -31.26 -7.73
C TYR A 100 -8.20 -30.59 -6.44
N GLN A 101 -8.13 -31.29 -5.30
CA GLN A 101 -8.47 -30.71 -3.99
C GLN A 101 -7.56 -29.54 -3.62
N ALA A 102 -6.26 -29.63 -3.89
CA ALA A 102 -5.33 -28.51 -3.66
C ALA A 102 -5.71 -27.29 -4.50
N LEU A 103 -5.93 -27.49 -5.82
CA LEU A 103 -6.36 -26.42 -6.71
C LEU A 103 -7.72 -25.83 -6.30
N GLN A 104 -8.65 -26.67 -5.87
CA GLN A 104 -9.96 -26.21 -5.40
C GLN A 104 -9.85 -25.37 -4.13
N GLN A 105 -8.97 -25.72 -3.19
CA GLN A 105 -8.72 -24.90 -2.00
C GLN A 105 -8.09 -23.55 -2.35
N ASP A 106 -7.11 -23.55 -3.26
CA ASP A 106 -6.38 -22.35 -3.64
C ASP A 106 -7.25 -21.38 -4.45
N TYR A 107 -8.09 -21.88 -5.36
CA TYR A 107 -8.96 -21.07 -6.22
C TYR A 107 -10.42 -20.99 -5.75
N TYR A 108 -10.72 -21.40 -4.51
CA TYR A 108 -12.07 -21.44 -3.96
C TYR A 108 -12.81 -20.10 -4.07
N ALA A 109 -12.18 -19.00 -3.65
CA ALA A 109 -12.77 -17.66 -3.66
C ALA A 109 -13.11 -17.17 -5.07
N ARG A 110 -12.34 -17.62 -6.07
CA ARG A 110 -12.60 -17.30 -7.49
C ARG A 110 -13.86 -18.00 -8.01
N TRP A 111 -14.14 -19.22 -7.55
CA TRP A 111 -15.28 -20.01 -8.02
C TRP A 111 -16.54 -19.80 -7.17
N TYR A 112 -16.36 -19.52 -5.87
CA TYR A 112 -17.42 -19.40 -4.88
C TYR A 112 -17.24 -18.14 -4.01
N PRO A 113 -17.28 -16.92 -4.59
CA PRO A 113 -17.00 -15.69 -3.85
C PRO A 113 -18.01 -15.39 -2.73
N ASN A 114 -19.26 -15.84 -2.88
CA ASN A 114 -20.37 -15.55 -1.96
C ASN A 114 -20.75 -16.74 -1.05
N ASP A 115 -19.81 -17.65 -0.81
CA ASP A 115 -20.07 -18.81 0.04
C ASP A 115 -20.31 -18.42 1.50
N ALA A 116 -21.16 -19.18 2.20
CA ALA A 116 -21.43 -18.98 3.62
C ALA A 116 -20.18 -19.27 4.48
N ASP A 117 -19.29 -20.14 4.02
CA ASP A 117 -18.02 -20.44 4.68
C ASP A 117 -16.98 -19.35 4.43
N LYS A 118 -17.14 -18.22 5.13
CA LYS A 118 -16.26 -17.06 5.03
C LYS A 118 -14.78 -17.38 5.26
N LYS A 119 -14.47 -18.41 6.07
CA LYS A 119 -13.09 -18.79 6.38
C LYS A 119 -12.39 -19.39 5.15
N LYS A 120 -13.07 -20.27 4.41
CA LYS A 120 -12.53 -20.83 3.16
C LYS A 120 -12.32 -19.77 2.10
N VAL A 121 -13.32 -18.89 1.93
CA VAL A 121 -13.23 -17.76 0.99
C VAL A 121 -12.04 -16.87 1.36
N ALA A 122 -11.92 -16.47 2.63
CA ALA A 122 -10.81 -15.63 3.10
C ALA A 122 -9.44 -16.29 2.87
N THR A 123 -9.29 -17.58 3.22
CA THR A 123 -8.02 -18.30 3.04
C THR A 123 -7.61 -18.41 1.57
N SER A 124 -8.56 -18.69 0.68
CA SER A 124 -8.30 -18.69 -0.76
C SER A 124 -8.01 -17.29 -1.30
N GLN A 125 -8.70 -16.27 -0.80
CA GLN A 125 -8.45 -14.88 -1.18
C GLN A 125 -7.04 -14.42 -0.77
N GLU A 126 -6.57 -14.80 0.43
CA GLU A 126 -5.19 -14.54 0.86
C GLU A 126 -4.17 -15.16 -0.10
N PHE A 127 -4.40 -16.40 -0.56
CA PHE A 127 -3.55 -17.04 -1.55
C PHE A 127 -3.55 -16.29 -2.90
N LEU A 128 -4.73 -15.92 -3.40
CA LEU A 128 -4.86 -15.20 -4.68
C LEU A 128 -4.21 -13.82 -4.61
N ASN A 129 -4.39 -13.08 -3.51
CA ASN A 129 -3.77 -11.78 -3.29
C ASN A 129 -2.25 -11.91 -3.21
N ALA A 130 -1.74 -12.89 -2.46
CA ALA A 130 -0.30 -13.11 -2.36
C ALA A 130 0.33 -13.49 -3.71
N LYS A 131 -0.37 -14.28 -4.55
CA LYS A 131 0.09 -14.59 -5.91
C LYS A 131 0.09 -13.35 -6.81
N ALA A 132 -0.96 -12.53 -6.72
CA ALA A 132 -1.04 -11.27 -7.46
C ALA A 132 0.08 -10.30 -7.04
N GLN A 133 0.34 -10.17 -5.75
CA GLN A 133 1.43 -9.36 -5.20
C GLN A 133 2.79 -9.86 -5.70
N ALA A 134 3.06 -11.17 -5.63
CA ALA A 134 4.33 -11.73 -6.10
C ALA A 134 4.56 -11.51 -7.61
N HIS A 135 3.49 -11.47 -8.41
CA HIS A 135 3.58 -11.12 -9.82
C HIS A 135 3.83 -9.61 -10.02
N HIS A 136 3.12 -8.77 -9.28
CA HIS A 136 3.33 -7.32 -9.28
C HIS A 136 4.78 -6.97 -8.90
N ASP A 137 5.31 -7.54 -7.83
CA ASP A 137 6.68 -7.31 -7.37
C ASP A 137 7.71 -7.74 -8.42
N TYR A 138 7.45 -8.84 -9.12
CA TYR A 138 8.30 -9.28 -10.22
C TYR A 138 8.33 -8.30 -11.39
N GLU A 139 7.17 -7.81 -11.83
CA GLU A 139 7.11 -6.79 -12.89
C GLU A 139 7.77 -5.48 -12.42
N ARG A 140 7.55 -5.09 -11.16
CA ARG A 140 8.18 -3.92 -10.56
C ARG A 140 9.70 -4.01 -10.52
N ILE A 141 10.27 -5.18 -10.24
CA ILE A 141 11.73 -5.40 -10.32
C ILE A 141 12.25 -5.11 -11.72
N LYS A 142 11.55 -5.56 -12.77
CA LYS A 142 12.00 -5.29 -14.15
C LYS A 142 12.03 -3.80 -14.45
N GLU A 143 10.99 -3.08 -14.05
CA GLU A 143 10.94 -1.62 -14.19
C GLU A 143 12.09 -0.93 -13.45
N LEU A 144 12.38 -1.36 -12.22
CA LEU A 144 13.49 -0.82 -11.42
C LEU A 144 14.85 -1.14 -12.05
N ILE A 145 15.03 -2.34 -12.62
CA ILE A 145 16.25 -2.71 -13.36
C ILE A 145 16.41 -1.82 -14.59
N GLU A 146 15.35 -1.54 -15.34
CA GLU A 146 15.40 -0.62 -16.48
C GLU A 146 15.72 0.82 -16.05
N TYR A 147 15.22 1.23 -14.88
CA TYR A 147 15.41 2.59 -14.36
C TYR A 147 16.82 2.85 -13.80
N GLN A 148 17.37 1.94 -12.99
CA GLN A 148 18.63 2.16 -12.26
C GLN A 148 19.67 1.03 -12.38
N GLY A 149 19.37 -0.03 -13.12
CA GLY A 149 20.24 -1.20 -13.28
C GLY A 149 20.15 -2.20 -12.12
N ILE A 150 20.91 -3.28 -12.23
CA ILE A 150 21.01 -4.32 -11.19
C ILE A 150 22.12 -3.94 -10.20
N PRO A 151 21.83 -3.80 -8.90
CA PRO A 151 22.85 -3.47 -7.91
C PRO A 151 23.73 -4.70 -7.60
N LEU A 152 24.91 -4.47 -7.00
CA LEU A 152 25.88 -5.53 -6.68
C LEU A 152 25.33 -6.55 -5.66
N GLU A 153 24.43 -6.10 -4.79
CA GLU A 153 23.75 -6.93 -3.79
C GLU A 153 22.61 -7.78 -4.39
N GLY A 154 22.28 -7.57 -5.67
CA GLY A 154 21.26 -8.29 -6.41
C GLY A 154 19.88 -7.63 -6.44
N PRO A 155 18.96 -8.14 -7.28
CA PRO A 155 17.68 -7.49 -7.58
C PRO A 155 16.75 -7.35 -6.37
N ASN A 156 16.90 -8.19 -5.34
CA ASN A 156 16.08 -8.10 -4.12
C ASN A 156 16.29 -6.79 -3.36
N LYS A 157 17.46 -6.15 -3.50
CA LYS A 157 17.69 -4.82 -2.92
C LYS A 157 16.75 -3.78 -3.52
N LEU A 158 16.46 -3.88 -4.83
CA LEU A 158 15.56 -2.95 -5.52
C LEU A 158 14.17 -2.96 -4.88
N LEU A 159 13.64 -4.14 -4.53
CA LEU A 159 12.35 -4.26 -3.85
C LEU A 159 12.34 -3.64 -2.45
N ARG A 160 13.40 -3.90 -1.67
CA ARG A 160 13.49 -3.42 -0.28
C ARG A 160 13.70 -1.92 -0.17
N GLU A 161 14.13 -1.28 -1.24
CA GLU A 161 14.37 0.16 -1.32
C GLU A 161 13.34 0.86 -2.22
N ASP A 162 12.36 0.13 -2.76
CA ASP A 162 11.30 0.69 -3.59
C ASP A 162 10.15 1.24 -2.72
N PRO A 163 9.87 2.55 -2.79
CA PRO A 163 8.79 3.16 -2.02
C PRO A 163 7.41 2.57 -2.34
N GLU A 164 7.13 2.18 -3.59
CA GLU A 164 5.81 1.64 -3.95
C GLU A 164 5.52 0.27 -3.31
N ILE A 165 6.56 -0.48 -2.94
CA ILE A 165 6.42 -1.78 -2.29
C ILE A 165 6.55 -1.66 -0.77
N MET A 166 7.57 -0.93 -0.29
CA MET A 166 7.81 -0.81 1.15
C MET A 166 6.95 0.25 1.82
N GLY A 167 6.55 1.31 1.12
CA GLY A 167 5.70 2.38 1.64
C GLY A 167 4.39 1.88 2.26
N PRO A 168 3.56 1.10 1.53
CA PRO A 168 2.33 0.52 2.09
C PRO A 168 2.57 -0.32 3.35
N ARG A 169 3.66 -1.09 3.38
CA ARG A 169 4.02 -1.95 4.52
C ARG A 169 4.41 -1.12 5.75
N LEU A 170 5.25 -0.10 5.54
CA LEU A 170 5.67 0.82 6.58
C LEU A 170 4.48 1.60 7.14
N PHE A 171 3.58 2.04 6.26
CA PHE A 171 2.38 2.78 6.63
C PHE A 171 1.42 1.89 7.41
N ALA A 172 1.14 0.67 6.94
CA ALA A 172 0.29 -0.29 7.65
C ALA A 172 0.83 -0.62 9.05
N ARG A 173 2.16 -0.70 9.21
CA ARG A 173 2.81 -1.01 10.48
C ARG A 173 2.81 0.16 11.46
N SER A 174 3.00 1.39 10.97
CA SER A 174 3.43 2.52 11.82
C SER A 174 2.46 3.69 11.82
N CYS A 175 1.58 3.79 10.81
CA CYS A 175 0.69 4.94 10.60
C CYS A 175 -0.80 4.53 10.60
N ALA A 176 -1.12 3.31 10.15
CA ALA A 176 -2.50 2.85 9.95
C ALA A 176 -3.30 2.66 11.26
N SER A 177 -2.64 2.70 12.42
CA SER A 177 -3.31 2.77 13.70
C SER A 177 -4.10 4.07 13.90
N CYS A 178 -3.72 5.14 13.18
CA CYS A 178 -4.36 6.46 13.27
C CYS A 178 -4.88 6.94 11.92
N HIS A 179 -4.07 6.84 10.87
CA HIS A 179 -4.39 7.33 9.53
C HIS A 179 -4.97 6.23 8.64
N SER A 180 -5.97 6.58 7.84
CA SER A 180 -6.35 5.75 6.69
C SER A 180 -5.55 6.17 5.44
N HIS A 181 -5.45 5.26 4.47
CA HIS A 181 -5.03 5.56 3.11
C HIS A 181 -6.00 4.85 2.16
N VAL A 182 -7.21 5.39 2.06
CA VAL A 182 -8.31 4.82 1.30
C VAL A 182 -8.64 5.74 0.14
N GLY A 183 -8.45 5.24 -1.07
CA GLY A 183 -8.69 5.97 -2.30
C GLY A 183 -9.77 5.36 -3.18
N ASP A 184 -10.23 6.17 -4.14
CA ASP A 184 -11.18 5.76 -5.16
C ASP A 184 -10.56 4.78 -6.19
N ASP A 185 -9.23 4.62 -6.19
CA ASP A 185 -8.47 3.74 -7.09
C ASP A 185 -8.46 2.26 -6.67
N GLY A 186 -9.15 1.93 -5.57
CA GLY A 186 -9.19 0.59 -5.00
C GLY A 186 -8.02 0.28 -4.06
N SER A 187 -7.04 1.19 -3.90
CA SER A 187 -6.05 1.09 -2.83
C SER A 187 -6.71 1.44 -1.49
N SER A 188 -6.56 0.56 -0.51
CA SER A 188 -7.20 0.72 0.79
C SER A 188 -6.33 0.13 1.88
N ILE A 189 -5.73 1.03 2.67
CA ILE A 189 -5.22 0.70 3.99
C ILE A 189 -6.19 1.34 4.98
N PRO A 190 -7.05 0.55 5.65
CA PRO A 190 -8.03 1.09 6.57
C PRO A 190 -7.33 1.71 7.78
N GLY A 191 -7.89 2.83 8.27
CA GLY A 191 -7.50 3.43 9.53
C GLY A 191 -8.14 2.72 10.73
N PRO A 192 -8.10 3.33 11.92
CA PRO A 192 -8.71 2.76 13.12
C PRO A 192 -10.22 2.58 12.96
N VAL A 193 -10.75 1.53 13.59
CA VAL A 193 -12.21 1.31 13.67
C VAL A 193 -12.83 2.47 14.44
N PRO A 194 -13.89 3.14 13.94
CA PRO A 194 -14.51 4.25 14.64
C PRO A 194 -14.88 3.93 16.09
N ALA A 195 -14.60 4.85 16.99
CA ALA A 195 -14.95 4.69 18.40
C ALA A 195 -16.47 4.54 18.57
N LYS A 196 -16.88 3.77 19.58
CA LYS A 196 -18.28 3.71 19.97
C LYS A 196 -18.66 5.00 20.68
N ALA A 197 -19.88 5.47 20.44
CA ALA A 197 -20.45 6.55 21.24
C ALA A 197 -20.53 6.13 22.71
N ASP A 198 -20.25 7.07 23.61
CA ASP A 198 -20.45 6.93 25.04
C ASP A 198 -21.94 6.99 25.42
N ALA A 199 -22.22 6.94 26.73
CA ALA A 199 -23.59 6.96 27.25
C ALA A 199 -24.36 8.25 26.90
N ASP A 200 -23.65 9.34 26.62
CA ASP A 200 -24.20 10.65 26.26
C ASP A 200 -24.25 10.84 24.74
N GLY A 201 -23.88 9.81 23.95
CA GLY A 201 -23.87 9.84 22.49
C GLY A 201 -22.64 10.52 21.88
N LYS A 202 -21.62 10.88 22.67
CA LYS A 202 -20.38 11.48 22.18
C LYS A 202 -19.41 10.41 21.72
N VAL A 203 -18.75 10.64 20.57
CA VAL A 203 -17.74 9.74 20.02
C VAL A 203 -16.37 10.37 20.25
N ALA A 204 -15.50 9.70 21.01
CA ALA A 204 -14.14 10.18 21.22
C ALA A 204 -13.36 10.16 19.89
N PRO A 205 -12.56 11.21 19.58
CA PRO A 205 -11.68 11.20 18.42
C PRO A 205 -10.67 10.07 18.57
N ASN A 206 -10.62 9.18 17.59
CA ASN A 206 -9.81 7.97 17.67
C ASN A 206 -9.02 7.67 16.39
N GLY A 207 -8.81 8.69 15.55
CA GLY A 207 -8.06 8.57 14.32
C GLY A 207 -7.41 9.88 13.90
N ALA A 208 -7.01 9.91 12.64
CA ALA A 208 -6.35 11.03 11.99
C ALA A 208 -6.79 11.08 10.51
N PRO A 209 -6.47 12.18 9.77
CA PRO A 209 -6.94 12.36 8.40
C PRO A 209 -6.55 11.20 7.47
N ASN A 210 -7.38 10.97 6.45
CA ASN A 210 -7.05 10.10 5.34
C ASN A 210 -5.93 10.73 4.52
N LEU A 211 -4.81 10.02 4.39
CA LEU A 211 -3.63 10.52 3.68
C LEU A 211 -3.64 10.17 2.19
N TYR A 212 -4.69 9.49 1.69
CA TYR A 212 -4.82 9.25 0.27
C TYR A 212 -4.90 10.57 -0.51
N GLY A 213 -3.94 10.76 -1.42
CA GLY A 213 -3.90 11.94 -2.26
C GLY A 213 -3.54 13.24 -1.53
N PHE A 214 -2.97 13.15 -0.32
CA PHE A 214 -2.53 14.30 0.48
C PHE A 214 -1.77 15.34 -0.35
N ALA A 215 -2.03 16.62 -0.07
CA ALA A 215 -1.49 17.80 -0.77
C ALA A 215 -1.85 17.91 -2.27
N SER A 216 -2.73 17.05 -2.80
CA SER A 216 -3.30 17.32 -4.13
C SER A 216 -4.26 18.50 -4.12
N ARG A 217 -4.47 19.08 -5.31
CA ARG A 217 -5.50 20.11 -5.54
C ARG A 217 -6.85 19.68 -4.97
N LYS A 218 -7.31 18.47 -5.33
CA LYS A 218 -8.55 17.90 -4.81
C LYS A 218 -8.55 17.80 -3.29
N TRP A 219 -7.45 17.31 -2.70
CA TRP A 219 -7.36 17.14 -1.25
C TRP A 219 -7.45 18.51 -0.53
N ILE A 220 -6.80 19.54 -1.06
CA ILE A 220 -6.81 20.90 -0.49
C ILE A 220 -8.17 21.59 -0.73
N GLU A 221 -8.76 21.46 -1.92
CA GLU A 221 -10.11 21.96 -2.21
C GLU A 221 -11.14 21.38 -1.24
N ASP A 222 -11.06 20.06 -1.01
CA ASP A 222 -11.95 19.37 -0.08
C ASP A 222 -11.65 19.75 1.38
N LEU A 223 -10.38 19.98 1.76
CA LEU A 223 -10.03 20.51 3.08
C LEU A 223 -10.64 21.90 3.33
N LEU A 224 -10.70 22.75 2.30
CA LEU A 224 -11.26 24.11 2.38
C LEU A 224 -12.79 24.13 2.17
N THR A 225 -13.43 22.97 2.16
CA THR A 225 -14.89 22.84 1.98
C THR A 225 -15.56 22.58 3.34
N PRO A 226 -16.50 23.45 3.79
CA PRO A 226 -17.16 23.32 5.09
C PRO A 226 -17.84 21.97 5.33
N GLU A 227 -18.45 21.38 4.31
CA GLU A 227 -19.14 20.09 4.44
C GLU A 227 -18.17 18.91 4.61
N LYS A 228 -16.88 19.11 4.34
CA LYS A 228 -15.86 18.05 4.29
C LYS A 228 -14.79 18.17 5.35
N ILE A 229 -14.40 19.37 5.76
CA ILE A 229 -13.27 19.58 6.68
C ILE A 229 -13.41 18.82 8.02
N ALA A 230 -14.63 18.72 8.54
CA ALA A 230 -14.94 17.97 9.77
C ALA A 230 -15.36 16.51 9.51
N SER A 231 -15.20 16.00 8.28
CA SER A 231 -15.49 14.60 7.96
C SER A 231 -14.34 13.66 8.39
N PRO A 232 -14.59 12.34 8.47
CA PRO A 232 -13.58 11.35 8.84
C PRO A 232 -12.32 11.34 7.96
N ASP A 233 -12.41 11.81 6.71
CA ASP A 233 -11.27 11.87 5.79
C ASP A 233 -10.33 13.06 6.10
N TYR A 234 -10.78 14.04 6.89
CA TYR A 234 -10.02 15.24 7.26
C TYR A 234 -9.93 15.34 8.79
N PHE A 235 -10.35 16.45 9.40
CA PHE A 235 -10.18 16.68 10.84
C PHE A 235 -11.23 16.00 11.71
N GLY A 236 -12.27 15.37 11.15
CA GLY A 236 -13.40 14.84 11.93
C GLY A 236 -13.05 13.80 13.00
N ASN A 237 -11.99 13.03 12.78
CA ASN A 237 -11.51 12.02 13.73
C ASN A 237 -10.40 12.52 14.68
N THR A 238 -10.05 13.81 14.59
CA THR A 238 -9.03 14.49 15.40
C THR A 238 -9.67 15.35 16.47
N ALA A 239 -8.87 15.85 17.42
CA ALA A 239 -9.31 16.86 18.38
C ALA A 239 -9.80 18.14 17.68
N HIS A 240 -9.22 18.51 16.54
CA HIS A 240 -9.59 19.73 15.79
C HIS A 240 -11.01 19.69 15.19
N GLY A 241 -11.55 18.49 14.94
CA GLY A 241 -12.91 18.31 14.41
C GLY A 241 -13.97 18.15 15.48
N GLN A 242 -13.61 18.24 16.76
CA GLN A 242 -14.58 18.12 17.86
C GLN A 242 -15.27 19.45 18.15
N LYS A 243 -16.54 19.35 18.54
CA LYS A 243 -17.32 20.48 19.03
C LYS A 243 -17.34 20.48 20.55
N ASP A 244 -17.40 21.66 21.13
CA ASP A 244 -17.55 21.86 22.56
C ASP A 244 -18.98 21.51 23.04
N GLU A 245 -19.26 21.75 24.32
CA GLU A 245 -20.58 21.50 24.91
C GLU A 245 -21.71 22.36 24.33
N ASN A 246 -21.36 23.49 23.71
CA ASN A 246 -22.30 24.40 23.05
C ASN A 246 -22.52 24.04 21.58
N GLY A 247 -21.77 23.07 21.04
CA GLY A 247 -21.83 22.66 19.65
C GLY A 247 -20.99 23.53 18.70
N GLU A 248 -20.04 24.28 19.23
CA GLU A 248 -19.13 25.17 18.51
C GLU A 248 -17.76 24.50 18.33
N TYR A 249 -17.08 24.78 17.21
CA TYR A 249 -15.69 24.36 17.02
C TYR A 249 -14.75 25.32 17.75
N ASP A 250 -13.52 24.88 17.99
CA ASP A 250 -12.48 25.78 18.49
C ASP A 250 -12.29 26.95 17.52
N SER A 251 -12.62 28.17 17.97
CA SER A 251 -12.55 29.40 17.19
C SER A 251 -11.15 29.76 16.68
N ALA A 252 -10.09 29.25 17.31
CA ALA A 252 -8.72 29.40 16.83
C ALA A 252 -8.33 28.35 15.78
N GLY A 253 -9.16 27.31 15.61
CA GLY A 253 -8.91 26.18 14.75
C GLY A 253 -9.31 26.40 13.29
N MET A 254 -8.63 25.68 12.40
CA MET A 254 -8.91 25.69 10.96
C MET A 254 -10.35 25.24 10.62
N VAL A 255 -10.92 24.33 11.42
CA VAL A 255 -12.30 23.85 11.22
C VAL A 255 -13.32 24.96 11.40
N ALA A 256 -13.18 25.77 12.46
CA ALA A 256 -14.02 26.95 12.68
C ALA A 256 -13.81 27.95 11.55
N PHE A 257 -12.57 28.26 11.19
CA PHE A 257 -12.27 29.21 10.10
C PHE A 257 -12.98 28.85 8.79
N VAL A 258 -12.95 27.59 8.38
CA VAL A 258 -13.60 27.13 7.14
C VAL A 258 -15.12 27.23 7.24
N HIS A 259 -15.71 26.83 8.37
CA HIS A 259 -17.16 26.94 8.56
C HIS A 259 -17.64 28.39 8.61
N ASP A 260 -16.92 29.27 9.30
CA ASP A 260 -17.36 30.62 9.59
C ASP A 260 -17.07 31.59 8.44
N ASN A 261 -15.96 31.40 7.73
CA ASN A 261 -15.50 32.33 6.70
C ASN A 261 -15.66 31.82 5.27
N LEU A 262 -15.77 30.50 5.04
CA LEU A 262 -15.79 29.91 3.69
C LEU A 262 -17.15 29.32 3.28
N ALA A 263 -18.15 29.28 4.16
CA ALA A 263 -19.48 28.74 3.85
C ALA A 263 -20.27 29.59 2.84
N ASP A 264 -20.29 30.90 3.04
CA ASP A 264 -21.16 31.82 2.29
C ASP A 264 -20.41 32.65 1.23
N LEU A 265 -19.43 32.02 0.56
CA LEU A 265 -18.65 32.67 -0.49
C LEU A 265 -19.45 32.87 -1.78
N SER A 266 -19.25 34.02 -2.42
CA SER A 266 -19.69 34.30 -3.78
C SER A 266 -19.04 33.35 -4.79
N ALA A 267 -19.57 33.31 -6.02
CA ALA A 267 -19.00 32.49 -7.09
C ALA A 267 -17.54 32.89 -7.43
N GLU A 268 -17.21 34.18 -7.29
CA GLU A 268 -15.85 34.69 -7.51
C GLU A 268 -14.90 34.25 -6.40
N GLU A 269 -15.31 34.36 -5.14
CA GLU A 269 -14.51 33.92 -3.99
C GLU A 269 -14.29 32.41 -3.98
N LYS A 270 -15.29 31.62 -4.38
CA LYS A 270 -15.13 30.18 -4.60
C LYS A 270 -14.07 29.89 -5.67
N GLN A 271 -14.02 30.70 -6.73
CA GLN A 271 -12.98 30.59 -7.75
C GLN A 271 -11.60 31.02 -7.21
N ASN A 272 -11.53 31.98 -6.28
CA ASN A 272 -10.31 32.34 -5.57
C ASN A 272 -9.79 31.20 -4.70
N LEU A 273 -10.67 30.48 -3.99
CA LEU A 273 -10.26 29.30 -3.22
C LEU A 273 -9.64 28.21 -4.11
N ILE A 274 -10.18 27.96 -5.31
CA ILE A 274 -9.58 27.02 -6.27
C ILE A 274 -8.17 27.46 -6.66
N ARG A 275 -7.94 28.77 -6.86
CA ARG A 275 -6.60 29.31 -7.15
C ARG A 275 -5.65 29.11 -5.97
N VAL A 276 -6.10 29.40 -4.75
CA VAL A 276 -5.34 29.17 -3.51
C VAL A 276 -4.99 27.69 -3.35
N ALA A 277 -5.95 26.80 -3.54
CA ALA A 277 -5.73 25.35 -3.45
C ALA A 277 -4.72 24.85 -4.49
N ALA A 278 -4.78 25.38 -5.71
CA ALA A 278 -3.78 25.07 -6.74
C ALA A 278 -2.39 25.62 -6.41
N ALA A 279 -2.29 26.82 -5.83
CA ALA A 279 -1.02 27.39 -5.39
C ALA A 279 -0.39 26.57 -4.27
N LEU A 280 -1.18 26.20 -3.25
CA LEU A 280 -0.70 25.38 -2.13
C LEU A 280 -0.36 23.95 -2.58
N SER A 281 -1.14 23.37 -3.50
CA SER A 281 -0.82 22.05 -4.07
C SER A 281 0.49 22.06 -4.86
N ALA A 282 0.78 23.15 -5.57
CA ALA A 282 2.00 23.29 -6.35
C ALA A 282 3.26 23.34 -5.47
N GLU A 283 3.16 23.78 -4.21
CA GLU A 283 4.27 23.71 -3.24
C GLU A 283 4.74 22.27 -2.98
N ALA A 284 3.86 21.30 -3.13
CA ALA A 284 4.21 19.90 -2.97
C ALA A 284 5.08 19.37 -4.12
N GLY A 285 5.04 19.97 -5.31
CA GLY A 285 5.82 19.49 -6.46
C GLY A 285 5.56 18.02 -6.79
N LEU A 286 4.29 17.60 -6.76
CA LEU A 286 3.90 16.20 -6.96
C LEU A 286 4.12 15.78 -8.42
N ILE A 287 4.89 14.70 -8.65
CA ILE A 287 5.20 14.23 -10.01
C ILE A 287 3.90 13.87 -10.77
N ARG A 288 2.93 13.26 -10.09
CA ARG A 288 1.63 12.91 -10.65
C ARG A 288 0.76 14.11 -11.09
N GLN A 289 1.06 15.32 -10.60
CA GLN A 289 0.33 16.55 -10.95
C GLN A 289 1.16 17.56 -11.76
N ALA A 290 2.39 17.21 -12.16
CA ALA A 290 3.29 18.08 -12.92
C ALA A 290 2.71 18.66 -14.22
N LYS A 291 1.65 18.07 -14.79
CA LYS A 291 0.91 18.63 -15.92
C LYS A 291 0.00 19.79 -15.50
N GLN A 292 -0.75 19.62 -14.41
CA GLN A 292 -1.63 20.67 -13.89
C GLN A 292 -0.78 21.86 -13.41
N ASP A 293 0.40 21.59 -12.85
CA ASP A 293 1.26 22.65 -12.29
C ASP A 293 1.97 23.50 -13.36
N GLN A 294 1.68 23.26 -14.64
CA GLN A 294 2.06 24.16 -15.75
C GLN A 294 1.11 25.37 -15.87
N GLU A 295 0.00 25.40 -15.14
CA GLU A 295 -0.94 26.52 -15.06
C GLU A 295 -0.38 27.69 -14.22
N LEU A 296 0.79 28.20 -14.60
CA LEU A 296 1.52 29.23 -13.85
C LEU A 296 0.70 30.48 -13.52
N PRO A 297 -0.17 31.02 -14.42
CA PRO A 297 -1.00 32.17 -14.08
C PRO A 297 -1.98 31.89 -12.94
N LEU A 298 -2.55 30.68 -12.90
CA LEU A 298 -3.50 30.25 -11.88
C LEU A 298 -2.80 30.12 -10.51
N ILE A 299 -1.62 29.48 -10.49
CA ILE A 299 -0.78 29.33 -9.30
C ILE A 299 -0.31 30.70 -8.79
N SER A 300 0.13 31.58 -9.68
CA SER A 300 0.62 32.91 -9.29
C SER A 300 -0.50 33.76 -8.67
N ALA A 301 -1.70 33.71 -9.26
CA ALA A 301 -2.87 34.37 -8.69
C ALA A 301 -3.24 33.78 -7.31
N GLY A 302 -3.20 32.45 -7.17
CA GLY A 302 -3.45 31.77 -5.91
C GLY A 302 -2.47 32.13 -4.80
N ARG A 303 -1.17 32.24 -5.12
CA ARG A 303 -0.15 32.67 -4.16
C ARG A 303 -0.43 34.09 -3.65
N LYS A 304 -0.77 35.00 -4.56
CA LYS A 304 -1.13 36.38 -4.18
C LYS A 304 -2.35 36.40 -3.25
N LEU A 305 -3.41 35.65 -3.59
CA LEU A 305 -4.62 35.54 -2.77
C LEU A 305 -4.30 35.00 -1.36
N LEU A 306 -3.46 33.97 -1.27
CA LEU A 306 -3.04 33.35 -0.01
C LEU A 306 -2.28 34.35 0.88
N THR A 307 -1.42 35.19 0.29
CA THR A 307 -0.58 36.13 1.04
C THR A 307 -1.21 37.50 1.31
N GLU A 308 -2.20 37.93 0.53
CA GLU A 308 -2.67 39.33 0.56
C GLU A 308 -4.17 39.51 0.82
N GLU A 309 -5.03 38.57 0.39
CA GLU A 309 -6.48 38.85 0.29
C GLU A 309 -7.36 37.89 1.13
N MET A 310 -6.96 36.63 1.29
CA MET A 310 -7.79 35.59 1.92
C MET A 310 -7.51 35.38 3.42
N GLY A 311 -6.65 36.18 4.03
CA GLY A 311 -6.32 36.11 5.47
C GLY A 311 -5.55 34.85 5.90
N CYS A 312 -5.14 33.99 4.97
CA CYS A 312 -4.46 32.74 5.32
C CYS A 312 -3.15 32.99 6.09
N THR A 313 -2.45 34.08 5.75
CA THR A 313 -1.19 34.45 6.40
C THR A 313 -1.32 35.21 7.71
N ASP A 314 -2.56 35.47 8.16
CA ASP A 314 -2.80 36.00 9.50
C ASP A 314 -2.46 34.96 10.58
N CYS A 315 -2.59 33.66 10.24
CA CYS A 315 -2.21 32.54 11.10
C CYS A 315 -1.03 31.71 10.55
N HIS A 316 -0.95 31.52 9.23
CA HIS A 316 0.05 30.65 8.61
C HIS A 316 1.26 31.43 8.06
N LYS A 317 2.46 30.92 8.28
CA LYS A 317 3.62 31.35 7.50
C LYS A 317 3.54 30.81 6.07
N PHE A 318 3.87 31.65 5.09
CA PHE A 318 4.05 31.27 3.69
C PHE A 318 5.19 32.05 3.03
N GLY A 319 6.30 31.37 2.76
CA GLY A 319 7.52 31.97 2.26
C GLY A 319 8.05 33.03 3.23
N ALA A 320 8.08 34.28 2.78
CA ALA A 320 8.53 35.43 3.58
C ALA A 320 7.40 36.17 4.30
N VAL A 321 6.14 35.76 4.13
CA VAL A 321 4.95 36.40 4.69
C VAL A 321 4.40 35.55 5.84
N GLY A 322 3.90 36.21 6.89
CA GLY A 322 3.41 35.55 8.10
C GLY A 322 4.54 35.07 9.03
N ASP A 323 4.15 34.81 10.28
CA ASP A 323 5.02 34.39 11.36
C ASP A 323 4.70 32.96 11.82
N LEU A 324 5.66 32.33 12.51
CA LEU A 324 5.42 31.06 13.18
C LEU A 324 4.71 31.31 14.52
N GLY A 325 4.12 30.26 15.09
CA GLY A 325 3.58 30.30 16.45
C GLY A 325 2.06 30.38 16.57
N ALA A 326 1.31 30.32 15.46
CA ALA A 326 -0.16 30.26 15.49
C ALA A 326 -0.75 29.09 14.68
N ALA A 327 -0.12 28.73 13.56
CA ALA A 327 -0.52 27.60 12.74
C ALA A 327 0.69 27.01 11.98
N PRO A 328 0.57 25.80 11.39
CA PRO A 328 1.67 25.19 10.66
C PRO A 328 2.16 26.03 9.48
N ASP A 329 3.48 26.08 9.27
CA ASP A 329 4.11 26.70 8.11
C ASP A 329 3.69 25.99 6.82
N LEU A 330 3.11 26.76 5.90
CA LEU A 330 2.64 26.30 4.60
C LEU A 330 3.73 26.37 3.52
N THR A 331 4.92 26.88 3.84
CA THR A 331 6.05 26.92 2.90
C THR A 331 6.48 25.52 2.50
N GLY A 332 6.40 25.20 1.20
CA GLY A 332 6.68 23.85 0.73
C GLY A 332 5.65 22.82 1.22
N TYR A 333 4.41 23.21 1.54
CA TYR A 333 3.37 22.29 2.02
C TYR A 333 3.27 21.03 1.17
N GLY A 334 3.33 19.86 1.81
CA GLY A 334 3.27 18.56 1.13
C GLY A 334 4.51 18.17 0.32
N SER A 335 5.55 19.00 0.26
CA SER A 335 6.86 18.65 -0.31
C SER A 335 7.52 17.48 0.45
N THR A 336 8.56 16.89 -0.14
CA THR A 336 9.35 15.86 0.52
C THR A 336 9.90 16.35 1.86
N GLU A 337 10.43 17.58 1.90
CA GLU A 337 11.01 18.20 3.09
C GLU A 337 9.94 18.45 4.15
N TRP A 338 8.77 18.93 3.75
CA TRP A 338 7.67 19.21 4.67
C TRP A 338 7.10 17.94 5.30
N LEU A 339 6.85 16.91 4.49
CA LEU A 339 6.37 15.61 4.99
C LEU A 339 7.41 14.91 5.84
N ARG A 340 8.70 14.98 5.46
CA ARG A 340 9.78 14.45 6.29
C ARG A 340 9.81 15.15 7.64
N ALA A 341 9.72 16.49 7.67
CA ALA A 341 9.65 17.23 8.93
C ALA A 341 8.45 16.80 9.79
N MET A 342 7.26 16.67 9.18
CA MET A 342 6.03 16.24 9.86
C MET A 342 6.14 14.85 10.49
N ILE A 343 6.72 13.89 9.77
CA ILE A 343 6.88 12.52 10.30
C ILE A 343 7.98 12.48 11.37
N LYS A 344 9.08 13.21 11.17
CA LYS A 344 10.19 13.21 12.13
C LYS A 344 9.77 13.82 13.47
N ASP A 345 9.20 15.02 13.43
CA ASP A 345 8.88 15.83 14.59
C ASP A 345 7.67 16.76 14.30
N PRO A 346 6.43 16.27 14.49
CA PRO A 346 5.22 17.09 14.29
C PRO A 346 5.10 18.23 15.32
N GLU A 347 5.79 18.12 16.47
CA GLU A 347 5.83 19.12 17.55
C GLU A 347 6.89 20.21 17.32
N HIS A 348 7.56 20.21 16.17
CA HIS A 348 8.45 21.29 15.81
C HIS A 348 7.67 22.63 15.67
N GLU A 349 8.24 23.75 16.11
CA GLU A 349 7.61 25.09 16.12
C GLU A 349 6.99 25.48 14.76
N ARG A 350 7.68 25.13 13.66
CA ARG A 350 7.20 25.35 12.29
C ARG A 350 5.92 24.57 11.92
N LEU A 351 5.54 23.55 12.68
CA LEU A 351 4.41 22.65 12.40
C LEU A 351 3.35 22.82 13.48
N TYR A 352 3.14 21.82 14.33
CA TYR A 352 2.15 21.84 15.41
C TYR A 352 2.77 22.05 16.79
N GLY A 353 4.00 22.58 16.84
CA GLY A 353 4.73 22.89 18.08
C GLY A 353 4.43 24.25 18.71
N TYR A 354 3.44 24.99 18.20
CA TYR A 354 3.14 26.35 18.67
C TYR A 354 2.37 26.37 20.00
N GLU A 355 1.61 25.31 20.29
CA GLU A 355 0.84 25.14 21.52
C GLU A 355 0.88 23.68 21.97
N GLU A 356 0.80 23.46 23.29
CA GLU A 356 0.80 22.11 23.86
C GLU A 356 -0.42 21.31 23.36
N GLY A 357 -0.15 20.16 22.72
CA GLY A 357 -1.20 19.28 22.19
C GLY A 357 -1.77 19.72 20.83
N ALA A 358 -1.23 20.75 20.18
CA ALA A 358 -1.69 21.16 18.85
C ALA A 358 -1.43 20.11 17.76
N ASN A 359 -0.50 19.17 17.97
CA ASN A 359 -0.28 17.99 17.12
C ASN A 359 -1.32 16.87 17.33
N ASP A 360 -2.34 17.15 18.16
CA ASP A 360 -3.33 16.21 18.65
C ASP A 360 -2.67 15.01 19.36
N ARG A 361 -2.44 13.92 18.62
CA ARG A 361 -1.83 12.68 19.13
C ARG A 361 -0.76 12.13 18.18
N MET A 362 -0.29 12.93 17.21
CA MET A 362 0.72 12.46 16.26
C MET A 362 2.09 12.41 16.93
N PRO A 363 2.70 11.22 17.11
CA PRO A 363 3.99 11.11 17.79
C PRO A 363 5.14 11.53 16.87
N ALA A 364 6.25 11.94 17.47
CA ALA A 364 7.52 12.04 16.75
C ALA A 364 8.09 10.64 16.44
N PHE A 365 8.53 10.42 15.20
CA PHE A 365 9.09 9.12 14.78
C PHE A 365 10.62 9.11 14.71
N SER A 366 11.26 10.29 14.64
CA SER A 366 12.71 10.40 14.50
C SER A 366 13.24 11.71 15.06
N THR A 367 13.38 11.73 16.38
CA THR A 367 14.05 12.75 17.20
C THR A 367 15.14 12.09 18.05
N PRO A 368 16.01 12.86 18.73
CA PRO A 368 16.95 12.29 19.69
C PRO A 368 16.26 11.44 20.78
N GLU A 369 15.03 11.78 21.14
CA GLU A 369 14.22 11.13 22.18
C GLU A 369 13.35 9.98 21.64
N ALA A 370 13.01 9.96 20.34
CA ALA A 370 12.18 8.95 19.70
C ALA A 370 12.81 8.44 18.40
N GLN A 371 13.19 7.16 18.34
CA GLN A 371 13.80 6.52 17.16
C GLN A 371 12.95 5.34 16.66
N LEU A 372 11.70 5.63 16.29
CA LEU A 372 10.75 4.62 15.83
C LEU A 372 10.97 4.25 14.36
N LEU A 373 11.44 5.19 13.54
CA LEU A 373 11.75 4.98 12.13
C LEU A 373 13.12 5.56 11.78
N THR A 374 13.80 4.88 10.85
CA THR A 374 15.04 5.40 10.24
C THR A 374 14.72 6.49 9.20
N ASP A 375 15.69 7.36 8.91
CA ASP A 375 15.55 8.37 7.84
C ASP A 375 15.22 7.73 6.48
N HIS A 376 15.73 6.52 6.22
CA HIS A 376 15.45 5.78 5.00
C HIS A 376 14.01 5.27 4.93
N GLU A 377 13.46 4.76 6.03
CA GLU A 377 12.05 4.35 6.11
C GLU A 377 11.11 5.56 5.96
N ILE A 378 11.45 6.69 6.58
CA ILE A 378 10.70 7.94 6.41
C ILE A 378 10.72 8.38 4.95
N GLU A 379 11.88 8.33 4.28
CA GLU A 379 11.98 8.66 2.87
C GLU A 379 11.09 7.77 1.98
N MET A 380 11.05 6.46 2.24
CA MET A 380 10.18 5.54 1.52
C MET A 380 8.70 5.86 1.77
N LEU A 381 8.30 6.15 3.01
CA LEU A 381 6.94 6.58 3.34
C LEU A 381 6.55 7.86 2.61
N VAL A 382 7.41 8.88 2.65
CA VAL A 382 7.17 10.18 2.01
C VAL A 382 7.01 10.02 0.51
N ARG A 383 7.93 9.33 -0.16
CA ARG A 383 7.88 9.12 -1.61
C ARG A 383 6.65 8.32 -2.03
N TRP A 384 6.23 7.35 -1.22
CA TRP A 384 5.02 6.58 -1.46
C TRP A 384 3.74 7.42 -1.30
N LEU A 385 3.61 8.18 -0.20
CA LEU A 385 2.46 9.08 0.03
C LEU A 385 2.30 10.09 -1.12
N ARG A 386 3.42 10.59 -1.64
CA ARG A 386 3.47 11.51 -2.79
C ARG A 386 3.26 10.82 -4.13
N GLN A 387 3.42 9.49 -4.17
CA GLN A 387 3.41 8.64 -5.38
C GLN A 387 4.50 9.04 -6.37
N ASP A 388 5.66 9.46 -5.87
CA ASP A 388 6.76 9.94 -6.71
C ASP A 388 7.38 8.82 -7.56
N ASP A 389 7.19 7.55 -7.15
CA ASP A 389 7.81 6.38 -7.77
C ASP A 389 6.82 5.48 -8.53
N ARG A 390 5.52 5.82 -8.49
CA ARG A 390 4.47 5.07 -9.17
C ARG A 390 4.69 5.00 -10.69
N ASP A 391 5.14 6.10 -11.29
CA ASP A 391 5.53 6.16 -12.70
C ASP A 391 7.01 6.57 -12.82
N LEU A 392 7.89 5.56 -12.87
CA LEU A 392 9.35 5.75 -12.99
C LEU A 392 9.74 6.49 -14.28
N LYS A 393 8.94 6.37 -15.35
CA LYS A 393 9.17 7.06 -16.61
C LYS A 393 8.85 8.55 -16.48
N ALA A 394 7.71 8.88 -15.88
CA ALA A 394 7.36 10.27 -15.57
C ALA A 394 8.39 10.91 -14.63
N LYS A 395 8.85 10.16 -13.62
CA LYS A 395 9.93 10.59 -12.72
C LYS A 395 11.23 10.90 -13.46
N LEU A 396 11.64 10.04 -14.40
CA LEU A 396 12.84 10.27 -15.20
C LEU A 396 12.71 11.56 -16.05
N GLN A 397 11.56 11.76 -16.70
CA GLN A 397 11.28 12.97 -17.47
C GLN A 397 11.29 14.23 -16.61
N HIS A 398 10.71 14.16 -15.41
CA HIS A 398 10.72 15.26 -14.45
C HIS A 398 12.15 15.63 -14.04
N ARG A 399 12.99 14.62 -13.73
CA ARG A 399 14.41 14.83 -13.38
C ARG A 399 15.21 15.47 -14.52
N GLN A 400 15.01 15.01 -15.75
CA GLN A 400 15.67 15.57 -16.93
C GLN A 400 15.28 17.03 -17.17
N LYS A 401 14.00 17.39 -16.99
CA LYS A 401 13.54 18.78 -17.09
C LYS A 401 14.14 19.67 -16.01
N ALA A 402 14.17 19.20 -14.76
CA ALA A 402 14.78 19.93 -13.65
C ALA A 402 16.27 20.20 -13.90
N GLN A 403 17.02 19.19 -14.38
CA GLN A 403 18.43 19.33 -14.76
C GLN A 403 18.65 20.30 -15.92
N ALA A 404 17.76 20.30 -16.91
CA ALA A 404 17.80 21.24 -18.02
C ALA A 404 17.51 22.69 -17.56
N ALA A 405 16.59 22.88 -16.61
CA ALA A 405 16.27 24.20 -16.04
C ALA A 405 17.36 24.74 -15.10
N SER A 406 18.16 23.86 -14.47
CA SER A 406 19.30 24.24 -13.62
C SER A 406 20.64 24.34 -14.36
N SER A 407 20.67 24.01 -15.66
CA SER A 407 21.88 24.16 -16.48
C SER A 407 21.99 25.61 -16.97
N PRO A 408 23.12 26.28 -16.77
CA PRO A 408 23.30 27.71 -17.02
C PRO A 408 23.21 28.12 -18.50
#